data_AF-A0A5B6UVW5-F1
#
_entry.id   AF-A0A5B6UVW5-F1
#
_cell.length_a   1.000
_cell.length_b   1.000
_cell.length_c   1.000
_cell.angle_alpha   90.00
_cell.angle_beta   90.00
_cell.angle_gamma   90.00
#
_symmetry.space_group_name_H-M   'P 1'
#
loop_
_entity.id
_entity.type
_entity.pdbx_description
1 polymer ?
#
loop_
_entity_poly.entity_id
_entity_poly.type
_entity_poly.pdbx_seq_one_letter_code
_entity_poly.pdbx_strand_id
1 'polypeptide(L)'
;MANVGQQSKWEGKACAKLAGCKAEQVWLLLQDFFGLDKWFPSLTTCLPVEGVSGQPGCVRFCAGFKTHVNGSDKGSMNWTKQKLLSIDPNKMVFSYSIVDGNVGFNGYVSTVRVLSNEHGCDIEWKYEVEPAKGWTLGDLDFFIASGLQVMAQRMEAALQVFQATMDQ
;
A
#
# COMPACT_ATOMS: atom_id res chain seq x y z
N MET A 1 40.37 0.14 -3.32
CA MET A 1 39.08 -0.08 -2.65
C MET A 1 38.02 -0.01 -3.73
N ALA A 2 37.35 -1.13 -4.01
CA ALA A 2 36.41 -1.22 -5.12
C ALA A 2 35.21 -0.32 -4.85
N ASN A 3 34.88 0.52 -5.84
CA ASN A 3 33.67 1.32 -5.88
C ASN A 3 32.50 0.34 -5.95
N VAL A 4 31.81 0.08 -4.84
CA VAL A 4 30.57 -0.70 -4.85
C VAL A 4 29.58 0.16 -5.60
N GLY A 5 29.38 -0.16 -6.89
CA GLY A 5 28.45 0.55 -7.75
C GLY A 5 27.09 0.56 -7.06
N GLN A 6 26.66 1.73 -6.62
CA GLN A 6 25.34 1.91 -6.02
C GLN A 6 24.34 1.65 -7.13
N GLN A 7 23.74 0.45 -7.13
CA GLN A 7 22.69 0.12 -8.05
C GLN A 7 21.53 1.08 -7.77
N SER A 8 21.09 1.83 -8.78
CA SER A 8 20.00 2.78 -8.62
C SER A 8 18.76 2.06 -8.10
N LYS A 9 18.07 2.68 -7.13
CA LYS A 9 16.78 2.21 -6.67
C LYS A 9 15.81 2.13 -7.84
N TRP A 10 14.92 1.15 -7.79
CA TRP A 10 13.72 1.13 -8.60
C TRP A 10 12.73 2.12 -8.04
N GLU A 11 12.09 2.88 -8.92
CA GLU A 11 11.05 3.83 -8.59
C GLU A 11 9.84 3.57 -9.48
N GLY A 12 8.64 3.64 -8.91
CA GLY A 12 7.42 3.43 -9.65
C GLY A 12 6.23 4.16 -9.04
N LYS A 13 5.16 4.25 -9.83
CA LYS A 13 3.94 4.95 -9.47
C LYS A 13 2.74 4.27 -10.09
N ALA A 14 1.73 3.98 -9.28
CA ALA A 14 0.41 3.59 -9.73
C ALA A 14 -0.63 4.66 -9.33
N CYS A 15 -1.68 4.79 -10.15
CA CYS A 15 -2.85 5.59 -9.83
C CYS A 15 -4.12 4.77 -10.06
N ALA A 16 -5.14 4.95 -9.22
CA ALA A 16 -6.48 4.41 -9.44
C ALA A 16 -7.56 5.46 -9.14
N LYS A 17 -8.58 5.49 -9.99
CA LYS A 17 -9.70 6.42 -9.89
C LYS A 17 -10.83 5.84 -9.04
N LEU A 18 -11.50 6.68 -8.26
CA LEU A 18 -12.75 6.36 -7.57
C LEU A 18 -13.78 7.41 -7.97
N ALA A 19 -14.75 7.00 -8.79
CA ALA A 19 -15.77 7.90 -9.32
C ALA A 19 -16.87 8.12 -8.27
N GLY A 20 -17.29 9.37 -8.10
CA GLY A 20 -18.34 9.76 -7.16
C GLY A 20 -17.94 9.71 -5.68
N CYS A 21 -16.74 9.22 -5.33
CA CYS A 21 -16.25 9.19 -3.96
C CYS A 21 -15.48 10.47 -3.63
N LYS A 22 -15.81 11.14 -2.52
CA LYS A 22 -15.04 12.31 -2.04
C LYS A 22 -13.69 11.86 -1.50
N ALA A 23 -12.65 12.65 -1.73
CA ALA A 23 -11.29 12.34 -1.31
C ALA A 23 -11.20 12.12 0.21
N GLU A 24 -11.94 12.89 1.00
CA GLU A 24 -11.96 12.80 2.46
C GLU A 24 -12.54 11.46 2.95
N GLN A 25 -13.54 10.93 2.24
CA GLN A 25 -14.14 9.64 2.56
C GLN A 25 -13.14 8.50 2.31
N VAL A 26 -12.44 8.55 1.18
CA VAL A 26 -11.39 7.58 0.85
C VAL A 26 -10.20 7.71 1.80
N TRP A 27 -9.83 8.94 2.17
CA TRP A 27 -8.77 9.19 3.14
C TRP A 27 -9.07 8.62 4.52
N LEU A 28 -10.33 8.66 4.99
CA LEU A 28 -10.74 8.00 6.24
C LEU A 28 -10.46 6.48 6.24
N LEU A 29 -10.60 5.83 5.09
CA LEU A 29 -10.29 4.39 4.94
C LEU A 29 -8.78 4.12 4.90
N LEU A 30 -8.01 5.05 4.32
CA LEU A 30 -6.56 4.92 4.14
C LEU A 30 -5.74 5.31 5.36
N GLN A 31 -6.18 6.30 6.13
CA GLN A 31 -5.48 6.75 7.33
C GLN A 31 -5.53 5.72 8.46
N ASP A 32 -6.48 4.78 8.42
CA ASP A 32 -6.42 3.54 9.19
C ASP A 32 -5.31 2.64 8.64
N PHE A 33 -4.07 2.97 9.02
CA PHE A 33 -2.88 2.26 8.57
C PHE A 33 -2.94 0.76 8.89
N PHE A 34 -3.61 0.35 9.96
CA PHE A 34 -3.76 -1.06 10.33
C PHE A 34 -4.90 -1.79 9.59
N GLY A 35 -5.66 -1.10 8.74
CA GLY A 35 -6.79 -1.67 8.01
C GLY A 35 -6.51 -2.08 6.57
N LEU A 36 -5.25 -2.32 6.17
CA LEU A 36 -4.92 -2.56 4.76
C LEU A 36 -5.54 -3.85 4.21
N ASP A 37 -5.67 -4.90 5.00
CA ASP A 37 -6.26 -6.20 4.63
C ASP A 37 -7.74 -6.11 4.22
N LYS A 38 -8.46 -5.09 4.70
CA LYS A 38 -9.82 -4.76 4.26
C LYS A 38 -9.86 -4.43 2.76
N TRP A 39 -8.77 -3.86 2.23
CA TRP A 39 -8.77 -3.21 0.92
C TRP A 39 -7.82 -3.88 -0.08
N PHE A 40 -6.57 -4.16 0.30
CA PHE A 40 -5.57 -4.68 -0.62
C PHE A 40 -5.87 -6.14 -1.01
N PRO A 41 -5.79 -6.52 -2.30
CA PRO A 41 -6.13 -7.88 -2.72
C PRO A 41 -5.15 -8.91 -2.17
N SER A 42 -5.66 -10.10 -1.87
CA SER A 42 -4.92 -11.26 -1.35
C SER A 42 -4.25 -11.08 0.02
N LEU A 43 -4.17 -9.86 0.57
CA LEU A 43 -3.66 -9.64 1.92
C LEU A 43 -4.71 -10.12 2.93
N THR A 44 -4.42 -11.21 3.64
CA THR A 44 -5.37 -11.83 4.58
C THR A 44 -5.15 -11.41 6.02
N THR A 45 -4.04 -10.73 6.31
CA THR A 45 -3.66 -10.36 7.67
C THR A 45 -3.04 -8.99 7.66
N CYS A 46 -3.61 -8.07 8.44
CA CYS A 46 -3.00 -6.80 8.82
C CYS A 46 -3.18 -6.59 10.32
N LEU A 47 -2.10 -6.79 11.10
CA LEU A 47 -2.15 -6.75 12.56
C LEU A 47 -1.31 -5.62 13.13
N PRO A 48 -1.76 -4.93 14.19
CA PRO A 48 -0.93 -4.00 14.93
C PRO A 48 0.25 -4.73 15.57
N VAL A 49 1.46 -4.19 15.43
CA VAL A 49 2.67 -4.67 16.10
C VAL A 49 3.14 -3.67 17.15
N GLU A 50 3.12 -2.38 16.81
CA GLU A 50 3.60 -1.31 17.67
C GLU A 50 2.81 -0.01 17.42
N GLY A 51 2.53 0.74 18.48
CA GLY A 51 1.91 2.07 18.39
C GLY A 51 0.42 2.04 18.05
N VAL A 52 -0.08 3.20 17.63
CA VAL A 52 -1.50 3.44 17.33
C VAL A 52 -1.67 3.68 15.82
N SER A 53 -2.70 3.10 15.21
CA SER A 53 -3.01 3.28 13.79
C SER A 53 -3.09 4.78 13.45
N GLY A 54 -2.45 5.18 12.34
CA GLY A 54 -2.44 6.58 11.90
C GLY A 54 -1.52 7.52 12.71
N GLN A 55 -0.68 7.02 13.62
CA GLN A 55 0.36 7.81 14.29
C GLN A 55 1.76 7.47 13.76
N PRO A 56 2.59 8.46 13.36
CA PRO A 56 3.95 8.20 12.93
C PRO A 56 4.73 7.33 13.92
N GLY A 57 5.45 6.34 13.40
CA GLY A 57 6.17 5.35 14.18
C GLY A 57 5.45 4.03 14.39
N CYS A 58 4.12 3.97 14.19
CA CYS A 58 3.37 2.73 14.36
C CYS A 58 3.76 1.68 13.31
N VAL A 59 3.63 0.40 13.68
CA VAL A 59 4.07 -0.75 12.87
C VAL A 59 2.91 -1.72 12.69
N ARG A 60 2.68 -2.14 11.44
CA ARG A 60 1.75 -3.21 11.08
C ARG A 60 2.49 -4.44 10.56
N PHE A 61 1.96 -5.62 10.83
CA PHE A 61 2.35 -6.88 10.22
C PHE A 61 1.36 -7.25 9.13
N CYS A 62 1.85 -7.35 7.89
CA CYS A 62 1.06 -7.70 6.71
C CYS A 62 1.46 -9.09 6.22
N ALA A 63 0.52 -10.02 6.08
CA ALA A 63 0.80 -11.37 5.59
C ALA A 63 -0.31 -11.95 4.69
N GLY A 64 0.05 -12.99 3.93
CA GLY A 64 -0.88 -13.77 3.10
C GLY A 64 -1.06 -13.29 1.67
N PHE A 65 -0.41 -12.19 1.30
CA PHE A 65 -0.40 -11.71 -0.08
C PHE A 65 0.43 -12.63 -0.98
N LYS A 66 0.00 -12.77 -2.23
CA LYS A 66 0.68 -13.63 -3.21
C LYS A 66 1.65 -12.80 -4.06
N THR A 67 2.83 -13.35 -4.32
CA THR A 67 3.82 -12.76 -5.23
C THR A 67 4.13 -13.75 -6.34
N HIS A 68 4.56 -13.29 -7.52
CA HIS A 68 4.96 -14.23 -8.58
C HIS A 68 6.22 -15.01 -8.22
N VAL A 69 7.06 -14.45 -7.36
CA VAL A 69 8.30 -15.05 -6.84
C VAL A 69 8.06 -15.94 -5.61
N ASN A 70 6.84 -16.48 -5.41
CA ASN A 70 6.49 -17.31 -4.23
C ASN A 70 7.68 -18.19 -3.80
N GLY A 71 8.08 -18.03 -2.53
CA GLY A 71 9.40 -18.42 -2.02
C GLY A 71 9.82 -19.83 -2.39
N SER A 72 11.14 -20.03 -2.46
CA SER A 72 11.81 -21.31 -2.71
C SER A 72 11.29 -22.48 -1.84
N ASP A 73 10.62 -22.18 -0.74
CA ASP A 73 9.88 -23.15 0.07
C ASP A 73 8.40 -23.15 -0.29
N LYS A 74 7.98 -24.19 -1.03
CA LYS A 74 6.56 -24.49 -1.28
C LYS A 74 5.81 -24.59 0.06
N GLY A 75 5.18 -23.50 0.49
CA GLY A 75 4.32 -23.47 1.70
C GLY A 75 4.53 -22.28 2.64
N SER A 76 5.60 -21.49 2.50
CA SER A 76 5.79 -20.31 3.36
C SER A 76 4.93 -19.13 2.92
N MET A 77 4.16 -18.54 3.85
CA MET A 77 3.36 -17.34 3.62
C MET A 77 4.26 -16.10 3.44
N ASN A 78 3.99 -15.26 2.44
CA ASN A 78 4.67 -13.96 2.33
C ASN A 78 4.22 -13.03 3.45
N TRP A 79 5.16 -12.28 4.01
CA TRP A 79 4.89 -11.29 5.05
C TRP A 79 5.88 -10.12 5.03
N THR A 80 5.43 -8.97 5.55
CA THR A 80 6.25 -7.78 5.81
C THR A 80 5.81 -7.12 7.11
N LYS A 81 6.76 -6.47 7.81
CA LYS A 81 6.45 -5.45 8.82
C LYS A 81 6.64 -4.08 8.19
N GLN A 82 5.65 -3.23 8.34
CA GLN A 82 5.61 -1.92 7.71
C GLN A 82 5.48 -0.85 8.78
N LYS A 83 6.36 0.15 8.76
CA LYS A 83 6.38 1.26 9.71
C LYS A 83 5.87 2.53 9.06
N LEU A 84 4.88 3.17 9.66
CA LEU A 84 4.40 4.48 9.24
C LEU A 84 5.48 5.53 9.55
N LEU A 85 5.93 6.26 8.54
CA LEU A 85 6.99 7.27 8.66
C LEU A 85 6.41 8.66 8.88
N SER A 86 5.38 9.02 8.11
CA SER A 86 4.71 10.32 8.20
C SER A 86 3.26 10.21 7.75
N ILE A 87 2.42 11.10 8.23
CA ILE A 87 1.02 11.24 7.82
C ILE A 87 0.62 12.70 7.95
N ASP A 88 -0.02 13.23 6.91
CA ASP A 88 -0.56 14.59 6.87
C ASP A 88 -2.03 14.52 6.41
N PRO A 89 -2.98 14.58 7.35
CA PRO A 89 -4.41 14.53 7.02
C PRO A 89 -4.89 15.68 6.14
N ASN A 90 -4.26 16.86 6.22
CA ASN A 90 -4.66 18.01 5.42
C ASN A 90 -4.28 17.83 3.95
N LYS A 91 -3.16 17.13 3.70
CA LYS A 91 -2.70 16.79 2.35
C LYS A 91 -3.13 15.39 1.89
N MET A 92 -3.89 14.68 2.73
CA MET A 92 -4.33 13.29 2.52
C MET A 92 -3.21 12.40 2.00
N VAL A 93 -2.06 12.45 2.68
CA VAL A 93 -0.85 11.73 2.29
C VAL A 93 -0.20 11.06 3.48
N PHE A 94 0.31 9.85 3.30
CA PHE A 94 1.20 9.21 4.26
C PHE A 94 2.36 8.51 3.55
N SER A 95 3.43 8.25 4.30
CA SER A 95 4.54 7.43 3.84
C SER A 95 4.89 6.35 4.85
N TYR A 96 5.38 5.21 4.36
CA TYR A 96 5.78 4.07 5.18
C TYR A 96 6.99 3.37 4.57
N SER A 97 7.71 2.60 5.38
CA SER A 97 8.76 1.70 4.92
C SER A 97 8.47 0.25 5.29
N ILE A 98 9.05 -0.68 4.54
CA ILE A 98 9.17 -2.07 5.00
C ILE A 98 10.43 -2.16 5.86
N VAL A 99 10.27 -2.56 7.12
CA VAL A 99 11.37 -2.67 8.09
C VAL A 99 11.84 -4.10 8.32
N ASP A 100 11.01 -5.07 7.91
CA ASP A 100 11.29 -6.51 8.03
C ASP A 100 10.38 -7.29 7.08
N GLY A 101 10.76 -8.49 6.66
CA GLY A 101 9.96 -9.28 5.73
C GLY A 101 10.73 -10.41 5.06
N ASN A 102 10.00 -11.33 4.43
CA ASN A 102 10.58 -12.46 3.69
C ASN A 102 10.54 -12.30 2.16
N VAL A 103 10.14 -11.14 1.65
CA VAL A 103 9.94 -10.88 0.21
C VAL A 103 11.10 -10.18 -0.49
N GLY A 104 12.14 -9.78 0.26
CA GLY A 104 13.36 -9.18 -0.32
C GLY A 104 13.25 -7.72 -0.75
N PHE A 105 12.22 -6.99 -0.31
CA PHE A 105 12.03 -5.56 -0.59
C PHE A 105 12.87 -4.67 0.34
N ASN A 106 14.18 -4.71 0.17
CA ASN A 106 15.12 -3.92 0.96
C ASN A 106 15.05 -2.42 0.59
N GLY A 107 15.16 -1.56 1.60
CA GLY A 107 15.11 -0.12 1.40
C GLY A 107 13.79 0.40 0.84
N TYR A 108 12.71 -0.39 0.92
CA TYR A 108 11.40 -0.02 0.39
C TYR A 108 10.81 1.16 1.16
N VAL A 109 10.49 2.23 0.45
CA VAL A 109 9.72 3.36 0.96
C VAL A 109 8.57 3.62 -0.02
N SER A 110 7.40 3.89 0.52
CA SER A 110 6.23 4.23 -0.28
C SER A 110 5.53 5.45 0.25
N THR A 111 4.92 6.20 -0.67
CA THR A 111 4.05 7.34 -0.38
C THR A 111 2.69 7.09 -1.03
N VAL A 112 1.63 7.18 -0.24
CA VAL A 112 0.24 7.03 -0.69
C VAL A 112 -0.47 8.36 -0.48
N ARG A 113 -1.15 8.86 -1.51
CA ARG A 113 -1.88 10.14 -1.49
C ARG A 113 -3.27 9.98 -2.10
N VAL A 114 -4.25 10.69 -1.55
CA VAL A 114 -5.55 10.90 -2.20
C VAL A 114 -5.60 12.30 -2.81
N LEU A 115 -6.03 12.38 -4.07
CA LEU A 115 -6.16 13.61 -4.84
C LEU A 115 -7.64 13.80 -5.20
N SER A 116 -8.22 14.92 -4.82
CA SER A 116 -9.58 15.28 -5.28
C SER A 116 -9.58 15.59 -6.78
N ASN A 117 -10.65 15.20 -7.48
CA ASN A 117 -10.88 15.57 -8.87
C ASN A 117 -12.35 16.00 -9.07
N GLU A 118 -12.70 16.54 -10.24
CA GLU A 118 -14.04 17.09 -10.52
C GLU A 118 -15.18 16.07 -10.39
N HIS A 119 -14.87 14.77 -10.47
CA HIS A 119 -15.86 13.70 -10.51
C HIS A 119 -15.65 12.64 -9.42
N GLY A 120 -14.85 12.94 -8.38
CA GLY A 120 -14.46 11.98 -7.34
C GLY A 120 -13.04 12.21 -6.84
N CYS A 121 -12.23 11.16 -6.81
CA CYS A 121 -10.83 11.25 -6.41
C CYS A 121 -9.94 10.19 -7.07
N ASP A 122 -8.62 10.37 -6.94
CA ASP A 122 -7.60 9.43 -7.35
C ASP A 122 -6.73 9.04 -6.15
N ILE A 123 -6.38 7.76 -6.02
CA ILE A 123 -5.33 7.30 -5.12
C ILE A 123 -4.05 7.19 -5.93
N GLU A 124 -2.99 7.87 -5.49
CA GLU A 124 -1.62 7.74 -6.00
C GLU A 124 -0.81 6.89 -5.03
N TRP A 125 -0.11 5.87 -5.52
CA TRP A 125 0.81 5.04 -4.76
C TRP A 125 2.18 5.05 -5.43
N LYS A 126 3.14 5.74 -4.81
CA LYS A 126 4.55 5.77 -5.23
C LYS A 126 5.37 4.83 -4.39
N TYR A 127 6.43 4.28 -4.98
CA TYR A 127 7.40 3.49 -4.25
C TYR A 127 8.82 3.73 -4.77
N GLU A 128 9.78 3.53 -3.88
CA GLU A 128 11.18 3.31 -4.20
C GLU A 128 11.66 2.05 -3.48
N VAL A 129 12.53 1.27 -4.10
CA VAL A 129 13.07 0.04 -3.51
C VAL A 129 14.42 -0.32 -4.12
N GLU A 130 15.27 -1.00 -3.38
CA GLU A 130 16.44 -1.64 -3.98
C GLU A 130 16.00 -2.79 -4.91
N PRO A 131 16.74 -3.07 -6.00
CA PRO A 131 16.45 -4.18 -6.88
C PRO A 131 16.30 -5.50 -6.12
N ALA A 132 15.10 -6.09 -6.17
CA ALA A 132 14.75 -7.30 -5.44
C ALA A 132 15.00 -8.56 -6.29
N LYS A 133 15.64 -9.57 -5.70
CA LYS A 133 15.94 -10.83 -6.40
C LYS A 133 14.64 -11.51 -6.87
N GLY A 134 14.60 -11.88 -8.15
CA GLY A 134 13.45 -12.55 -8.76
C GLY A 134 12.32 -11.62 -9.20
N TRP A 135 12.45 -10.32 -8.91
CA TRP A 135 11.57 -9.28 -9.43
C TRP A 135 12.21 -8.56 -10.61
N THR A 136 11.38 -8.00 -11.47
CA THR A 136 11.72 -6.89 -12.34
C THR A 136 10.96 -5.64 -11.91
N LEU A 137 11.39 -4.45 -12.37
CA LEU A 137 10.62 -3.23 -12.16
C LEU A 137 9.18 -3.37 -12.68
N GLY A 138 9.01 -3.97 -13.86
CA GLY A 138 7.70 -4.20 -14.47
C GLY A 138 6.80 -5.13 -13.64
N ASP A 139 7.36 -6.16 -13.01
CA ASP A 139 6.59 -7.03 -12.11
C ASP A 139 6.09 -6.27 -10.88
N LEU A 140 6.94 -5.42 -10.31
CA LEU A 140 6.58 -4.63 -9.13
C LEU A 140 5.57 -3.54 -9.48
N ASP A 141 5.73 -2.86 -10.61
CA ASP A 141 4.74 -1.93 -11.15
C ASP A 141 3.39 -2.61 -11.36
N PHE A 142 3.37 -3.79 -11.98
CA PHE A 142 2.16 -4.56 -12.19
C PHE A 142 1.51 -4.99 -10.87
N PHE A 143 2.30 -5.45 -9.90
CA PHE A 143 1.81 -5.85 -8.58
C PHE A 143 1.16 -4.69 -7.83
N ILE A 144 1.82 -3.53 -7.75
CA ILE A 144 1.28 -2.36 -7.08
C ILE A 144 0.07 -1.79 -7.83
N ALA A 145 0.13 -1.72 -9.17
CA ALA A 145 -0.97 -1.19 -9.98
C ALA A 145 -2.22 -2.07 -9.90
N SER A 146 -2.09 -3.39 -10.09
CA SER A 146 -3.22 -4.31 -9.97
C SER A 146 -3.78 -4.34 -8.54
N GLY A 147 -2.90 -4.29 -7.54
CA GLY A 147 -3.25 -4.15 -6.13
C GLY A 147 -4.13 -2.93 -5.86
N LEU A 148 -3.65 -1.77 -6.32
CA LEU A 148 -4.31 -0.48 -6.15
C LEU A 148 -5.66 -0.39 -6.86
N GLN A 149 -5.79 -0.97 -8.06
CA GLN A 149 -7.06 -0.99 -8.79
C GLN A 149 -8.14 -1.77 -8.03
N VAL A 150 -7.82 -2.95 -7.50
CA VAL A 150 -8.77 -3.72 -6.69
C VAL A 150 -9.08 -3.01 -5.38
N MET A 151 -8.07 -2.38 -4.77
CA MET A 151 -8.24 -1.59 -3.56
C MET A 151 -9.26 -0.46 -3.76
N ALA A 152 -9.11 0.30 -4.85
CA ALA A 152 -10.02 1.38 -5.22
C ALA A 152 -11.46 0.88 -5.43
N GLN A 153 -11.65 -0.22 -6.17
CA GLN A 153 -12.97 -0.81 -6.40
C GLN A 153 -13.67 -1.23 -5.10
N ARG A 154 -12.92 -1.85 -4.16
CA ARG A 154 -13.47 -2.26 -2.86
C ARG A 154 -13.86 -1.06 -1.99
N MET A 155 -13.04 -0.01 -1.98
CA MET A 155 -13.34 1.22 -1.25
C MET A 155 -14.57 1.93 -1.84
N GLU A 156 -14.65 2.03 -3.17
CA GLU A 156 -15.80 2.62 -3.87
C GLU A 156 -17.10 1.87 -3.54
N ALA A 157 -17.09 0.54 -3.62
CA ALA A 157 -18.24 -0.28 -3.27
C ALA A 157 -18.66 -0.11 -1.79
N ALA A 158 -17.70 -0.08 -0.87
CA ALA A 158 -17.98 0.10 0.56
C ALA A 158 -18.62 1.47 0.85
N LEU A 159 -18.13 2.54 0.20
CA LEU A 159 -18.68 3.89 0.35
C LEU A 159 -20.08 4.04 -0.27
N GLN A 160 -20.34 3.39 -1.41
CA GLN A 160 -21.66 3.35 -2.03
C GLN A 160 -22.70 2.67 -1.13
N VAL A 161 -22.34 1.53 -0.53
CA VAL A 161 -23.22 0.81 0.40
C VAL A 161 -23.51 1.63 1.66
N PHE A 162 -22.49 2.31 2.20
CA PHE A 162 -22.66 3.18 3.36
C PHE A 162 -23.61 4.34 3.06
N GLN A 163 -23.45 4.99 1.90
CA GLN A 163 -24.34 6.08 1.46
C GLN A 163 -25.79 5.61 1.31
N ALA A 164 -26.01 4.48 0.63
CA ALA A 164 -27.35 3.93 0.43
C ALA A 164 -28.06 3.52 1.73
N THR A 165 -27.31 3.19 2.79
CA THR A 165 -27.87 2.85 4.11
C THR A 165 -28.26 4.11 4.90
N MET A 166 -27.54 5.23 4.71
CA MET A 166 -27.82 6.50 5.39
C MET A 166 -28.99 7.27 4.76
N ASP A 167 -29.29 7.00 3.49
CA ASP A 167 -30.38 7.65 2.74
C ASP A 167 -31.74 6.92 2.90
N GLN A 168 -31.80 5.85 3.72
CA GLN A 168 -33.00 5.09 4.10
C GLN A 168 -33.50 5.49 5.49
#